data_AF-A0A927G2P2-F1
#
_entry.id   AF-A0A927G2P2-F1
#
_cell.length_a   1.000
_cell.length_b   1.000
_cell.length_c   1.000
_cell.angle_alpha   90.00
_cell.angle_beta   90.00
_cell.angle_gamma   90.00
#
_symmetry.space_group_name_H-M   'P 1'
#
loop_
_entity.id
_entity.type
_entity.pdbx_description
1 polymer ?
#
loop_
_entity_poly.entity_id
_entity_poly.type
_entity_poly.pdbx_seq_one_letter_code
_entity_poly.pdbx_strand_id
1 'polypeptide(L)'
;MVFVAIGGTAGAILRFLLGLLFMKRFPHPPFPIAMVIVNILGSFGLGVTLALYNLESPTSLYNLIVVGFFGAFTTFSTFSMEAVELFQKKQYRSGILYVVCTIGGSISLFSIGFILFAS
;
A
#
# COMPACT_ATOMS: atom_id res chain seq x y z
N MET A 1 4.15 18.64 -11.24
CA MET A 1 4.05 17.38 -12.02
C MET A 1 5.32 16.54 -11.96
N VAL A 2 6.53 17.11 -12.19
CA VAL A 2 7.81 16.35 -12.14
C VAL A 2 8.00 15.57 -10.82
N PHE A 3 7.78 16.21 -9.67
CA PHE A 3 7.88 15.54 -8.36
C PHE A 3 6.94 14.34 -8.20
N VAL A 4 5.68 14.47 -8.65
CA VAL A 4 4.70 13.38 -8.65
C VAL A 4 5.18 12.24 -9.54
N ALA A 5 5.71 12.55 -10.73
CA ALA A 5 6.20 11.54 -11.66
C ALA A 5 7.41 10.76 -11.11
N ILE A 6 8.38 11.46 -10.51
CA ILE A 6 9.57 10.84 -9.89
C ILE A 6 9.14 9.93 -8.74
N GLY A 7 8.37 10.45 -7.79
CA GLY A 7 7.87 9.66 -6.67
C GLY A 7 7.02 8.48 -7.13
N GLY A 8 6.10 8.73 -8.07
CA GLY A 8 5.21 7.71 -8.62
C GLY A 8 5.95 6.57 -9.31
N THR A 9 6.98 6.89 -10.09
CA THR A 9 7.83 5.89 -10.74
C THR A 9 8.55 5.04 -9.70
N ALA A 10 9.17 5.66 -8.71
CA ALA A 10 9.87 4.94 -7.64
C ALA A 10 8.91 4.04 -6.83
N GLY A 11 7.73 4.55 -6.46
CA GLY A 11 6.71 3.79 -5.73
C GLY A 11 6.18 2.59 -6.53
N ALA A 12 5.86 2.79 -7.81
CA ALA A 12 5.39 1.73 -8.68
C ALA A 12 6.44 0.63 -8.90
N ILE A 13 7.71 1.01 -9.12
CA ILE A 13 8.82 0.06 -9.27
C ILE A 13 8.99 -0.76 -7.99
N LEU A 14 9.01 -0.11 -6.82
CA LEU A 14 9.20 -0.83 -5.56
C LEU A 14 8.05 -1.79 -5.28
N ARG A 15 6.80 -1.37 -5.50
CA ARG A 15 5.63 -2.27 -5.40
C ARG A 15 5.78 -3.47 -6.33
N PHE A 16 6.17 -3.25 -7.58
CA PHE A 16 6.36 -4.30 -8.56
C PHE A 16 7.44 -5.30 -8.13
N LEU A 17 8.61 -4.81 -7.69
CA LEU A 17 9.70 -5.65 -7.21
C LEU A 17 9.31 -6.46 -5.97
N LEU A 18 8.57 -5.87 -5.03
CA LEU A 18 8.04 -6.60 -3.88
C LEU A 18 7.05 -7.68 -4.33
N GLY A 19 6.15 -7.37 -5.27
CA GLY A 19 5.25 -8.36 -5.86
C GLY A 19 6.00 -9.58 -6.43
N LEU A 20 7.05 -9.34 -7.23
CA LEU A 20 7.89 -10.40 -7.77
C LEU A 20 8.61 -11.20 -6.68
N LEU A 21 9.13 -10.53 -5.65
CA LEU A 21 9.81 -11.18 -4.53
C LEU A 21 8.87 -12.12 -3.78
N PHE A 22 7.65 -11.67 -3.48
CA PHE A 22 6.65 -12.48 -2.80
C PHE A 22 6.20 -13.67 -3.66
N MET A 23 5.98 -13.46 -4.96
CA MET A 23 5.64 -14.55 -5.87
C MET A 23 6.74 -15.61 -5.96
N LYS A 24 8.02 -15.19 -5.96
CA LYS A 24 9.17 -16.10 -5.93
C LYS A 24 9.26 -16.87 -4.60
N ARG A 25 8.99 -16.21 -3.48
CA ARG A 25 9.12 -16.81 -2.13
C ARG A 25 7.94 -17.73 -1.78
N PHE A 26 6.74 -17.37 -2.25
CA PHE A 26 5.48 -18.07 -2.01
C PHE A 26 4.80 -18.30 -3.36
N PRO A 27 5.09 -19.42 -4.05
CA PRO A 27 4.58 -19.64 -5.41
C PRO A 27 3.09 -19.99 -5.45
N HIS A 28 2.53 -20.46 -4.32
CA HIS A 28 1.12 -20.86 -4.18
C HIS A 28 0.53 -20.27 -2.89
N PRO A 29 0.49 -18.93 -2.74
CA PRO A 29 -0.02 -18.34 -1.52
C PRO A 29 -1.56 -18.55 -1.47
N PRO A 30 -2.13 -18.82 -0.28
CA PRO A 30 -3.57 -19.09 -0.14
C PRO A 30 -4.47 -17.89 -0.47
N PHE A 31 -3.88 -16.69 -0.55
CA PHE A 31 -4.48 -15.43 -0.99
C PHE A 31 -3.36 -14.44 -1.38
N PRO A 32 -3.67 -13.28 -2.00
CA PRO A 32 -2.69 -12.31 -2.51
C PRO A 32 -1.91 -11.56 -1.42
N ILE A 33 -1.04 -12.25 -0.69
CA ILE A 33 -0.34 -11.70 0.48
C ILE A 33 0.58 -10.51 0.13
N ALA A 34 1.11 -10.47 -1.09
CA ALA A 34 1.97 -9.37 -1.54
C ALA A 34 1.27 -8.02 -1.47
N MET A 35 0.04 -7.93 -1.97
CA MET A 35 -0.72 -6.66 -2.00
C MET A 35 -1.21 -6.26 -0.62
N VAL A 36 -1.50 -7.23 0.27
CA VAL A 36 -1.75 -6.93 1.69
C VAL A 36 -0.55 -6.23 2.29
N ILE A 37 0.65 -6.80 2.14
CA ILE A 37 1.89 -6.28 2.73
C ILE A 37 2.24 -4.91 2.14
N VAL A 38 2.16 -4.75 0.82
CA VAL A 38 2.45 -3.48 0.16
C VAL A 38 1.51 -2.37 0.63
N ASN A 39 0.20 -2.63 0.67
CA ASN A 39 -0.77 -1.62 1.12
C ASN A 39 -0.59 -1.27 2.60
N ILE A 40 -0.36 -2.26 3.46
CA ILE A 40 -0.16 -2.05 4.90
C ILE A 40 1.14 -1.28 5.18
N LEU A 41 2.26 -1.71 4.60
CA LEU A 41 3.56 -1.04 4.77
C LEU A 41 3.53 0.39 4.19
N GLY A 42 2.87 0.56 3.05
CA GLY A 42 2.72 1.88 2.44
C GLY A 42 1.89 2.82 3.29
N SER A 43 0.79 2.31 3.88
CA SER A 43 -0.06 3.08 4.79
C SER A 43 0.68 3.46 6.07
N PHE A 44 1.45 2.53 6.65
CA PHE A 44 2.32 2.82 7.79
C PHE A 44 3.33 3.93 7.47
N GLY A 45 4.10 3.76 6.38
CA GLY A 45 5.11 4.73 5.99
C GLY A 45 4.53 6.10 5.67
N LEU A 46 3.33 6.15 5.09
CA LEU A 46 2.62 7.40 4.84
C LEU A 46 2.24 8.09 6.16
N GLY A 47 1.70 7.35 7.13
CA GLY A 47 1.37 7.88 8.46
C GLY A 47 2.59 8.47 9.16
N VAL A 48 3.70 7.73 9.19
CA VAL A 48 4.99 8.19 9.76
C VAL A 48 5.48 9.46 9.05
N THR A 49 5.43 9.48 7.71
CA THR A 49 5.90 10.63 6.93
C THR A 49 5.09 11.88 7.24
N LEU A 50 3.76 11.77 7.28
CA LEU A 50 2.90 12.92 7.56
C LEU A 50 3.12 13.45 8.97
N ALA A 51 3.33 12.58 9.95
CA ALA A 51 3.57 12.97 11.33
C ALA A 51 4.93 13.63 11.56
N LEU A 52 6.01 13.09 10.98
CA LEU A 52 7.37 13.60 11.19
C LEU A 52 7.62 14.95 10.49
N TYR A 53 7.07 15.11 9.29
CA TYR A 53 7.43 16.23 8.43
C TYR A 53 6.34 17.31 8.36
N ASN A 54 5.17 17.07 8.99
CA ASN A 54 4.01 17.95 8.93
C ASN A 54 3.76 18.46 7.51
N LEU A 55 3.79 17.54 6.53
CA LEU A 55 3.74 17.91 5.11
C LEU A 55 2.37 18.46 4.78
N GLU A 56 2.31 19.76 4.50
CA GLU A 56 1.13 20.39 3.97
C GLU A 56 1.11 20.33 2.43
N SER A 57 -0.08 20.10 1.90
CA SER A 57 -0.35 20.26 0.48
C SER A 57 -0.41 21.74 0.13
N PRO A 58 0.11 22.21 -1.03
CA PRO A 58 0.72 21.42 -2.12
C PRO A 58 2.24 21.65 -2.25
N THR A 59 3.04 21.25 -1.26
CA THR A 59 4.51 21.37 -1.36
C THR A 59 5.13 20.37 -2.36
N SER A 60 6.33 20.68 -2.88
CA SER A 60 7.08 19.76 -3.74
C SER A 60 7.35 18.41 -3.06
N LEU A 61 7.64 18.44 -1.76
CA LEU A 61 7.91 17.25 -0.96
C LEU A 61 6.64 16.42 -0.74
N TYR A 62 5.50 17.07 -0.45
CA TYR A 62 4.19 16.42 -0.41
C TYR A 62 3.86 15.73 -1.73
N ASN A 63 4.06 16.44 -2.85
CA ASN A 63 3.82 15.88 -4.18
C ASN A 63 4.74 14.70 -4.52
N LEU A 64 6.00 14.74 -4.10
CA LEU A 64 6.96 13.64 -4.33
C LEU A 64 6.63 12.41 -3.48
N ILE A 65 6.44 12.59 -2.17
CA ILE A 65 6.32 11.47 -1.24
C ILE A 65 4.88 10.99 -1.10
N VAL A 66 3.94 11.90 -0.82
CA VAL A 66 2.55 11.55 -0.52
C VAL A 66 1.80 11.18 -1.80
N VAL A 67 1.73 12.12 -2.74
CA VAL A 67 0.98 11.91 -3.99
C VAL A 67 1.71 10.96 -4.93
N GLY A 68 3.02 11.16 -5.09
CA GLY A 68 3.87 10.34 -5.95
C GLY A 68 4.14 8.96 -5.35
N PHE A 69 5.08 8.88 -4.41
CA PHE A 69 5.62 7.61 -3.92
C PHE A 69 4.55 6.73 -3.26
N PHE A 70 3.93 7.18 -2.17
CA PHE A 70 2.94 6.35 -1.45
C PHE A 70 1.67 6.12 -2.28
N GLY A 71 1.26 7.10 -3.10
CA GLY A 71 0.15 6.95 -4.04
C GLY A 71 0.35 5.85 -5.09
N ALA A 72 1.58 5.67 -5.59
CA ALA A 72 1.89 4.62 -6.57
C ALA A 72 2.40 3.30 -5.95
N PHE A 73 2.99 3.38 -4.75
CA PHE A 73 3.43 2.24 -3.96
C PHE A 73 2.25 1.45 -3.42
N THR A 74 1.20 2.11 -2.95
CA THR A 74 -0.07 1.44 -2.60
C THR A 74 -0.95 1.25 -3.84
N THR A 75 -1.91 0.32 -3.80
CA THR A 75 -2.79 0.05 -4.94
C THR A 75 -4.16 -0.45 -4.51
N PHE A 76 -5.20 0.32 -4.84
CA PHE A 76 -6.59 -0.10 -4.65
C PHE A 76 -7.14 -0.88 -5.85
N SER A 77 -6.65 -0.60 -7.07
CA SER A 77 -7.13 -1.27 -8.28
C SER A 77 -6.71 -2.73 -8.35
N THR A 78 -5.44 -3.03 -8.05
CA THR A 78 -4.95 -4.43 -7.98
C THR A 78 -5.64 -5.18 -6.85
N PHE A 79 -5.77 -4.55 -5.68
CA PHE A 79 -6.53 -5.09 -4.55
C PHE A 79 -7.97 -5.47 -4.95
N SER A 80 -8.68 -4.57 -5.63
CA SER A 80 -10.08 -4.81 -6.03
C SER A 80 -10.19 -5.98 -7.01
N MET A 81 -9.30 -6.04 -8.00
CA MET A 81 -9.27 -7.13 -8.97
C MET A 81 -9.04 -8.48 -8.28
N GLU A 82 -8.03 -8.58 -7.41
CA GLU A 82 -7.70 -9.82 -6.71
C GLU A 82 -8.79 -10.24 -5.72
N ALA A 83 -9.42 -9.28 -5.03
CA ALA A 83 -10.55 -9.56 -4.17
C ALA A 83 -11.70 -10.20 -4.97
N VAL A 84 -12.12 -9.55 -6.07
CA VAL A 84 -13.17 -10.06 -6.96
C VAL A 84 -12.83 -11.44 -7.50
N GLU A 85 -11.57 -11.69 -7.87
CA GLU A 85 -11.11 -13.00 -8.35
C GLU A 85 -11.30 -14.12 -7.31
N LEU A 86 -10.99 -13.85 -6.03
CA LEU A 86 -11.23 -14.82 -4.94
C LEU A 86 -12.73 -15.13 -4.79
N PHE A 87 -13.60 -14.12 -4.88
CA PHE A 87 -15.05 -14.30 -4.81
C PHE A 87 -15.57 -15.10 -6.02
N GLN A 88 -15.09 -14.81 -7.23
CA GLN A 88 -15.45 -15.55 -8.45
C GLN A 88 -15.03 -17.02 -8.38
N LYS A 89 -13.86 -17.30 -7.78
CA LYS A 89 -13.37 -18.66 -7.51
C LYS A 89 -14.09 -19.35 -6.34
N LYS A 90 -15.15 -18.76 -5.78
CA LYS A 90 -15.90 -19.23 -4.60
C LYS A 90 -15.03 -19.40 -3.34
N GLN A 91 -13.87 -18.75 -3.29
CA GLN A 91 -12.95 -18.78 -2.15
C GLN A 91 -13.34 -17.70 -1.12
N TYR A 92 -14.59 -17.74 -0.64
CA TYR A 92 -15.20 -16.67 0.16
C TYR A 92 -14.42 -16.34 1.44
N ARG A 93 -13.94 -17.37 2.15
CA ARG A 93 -13.15 -17.17 3.37
C ARG A 93 -11.87 -16.40 3.09
N SER A 94 -11.13 -16.77 2.04
CA SER A 94 -9.91 -16.07 1.63
C SER A 94 -10.23 -14.65 1.14
N GLY A 95 -11.30 -14.47 0.37
CA GLY A 95 -11.75 -13.16 -0.12
C GLY A 95 -12.08 -12.19 1.03
N ILE A 96 -12.88 -12.63 2.00
CA ILE A 96 -13.23 -11.83 3.18
C ILE A 96 -11.97 -11.49 3.99
N LEU A 97 -11.11 -12.48 4.26
CA LEU A 97 -9.88 -12.26 5.01
C LEU A 97 -8.97 -11.26 4.29
N TYR A 98 -8.81 -11.39 2.98
CA TYR A 98 -8.00 -10.49 2.16
C TYR A 98 -8.51 -9.04 2.23
N VAL A 99 -9.83 -8.82 2.11
CA VAL A 99 -10.45 -7.50 2.23
C VAL A 99 -10.25 -6.91 3.63
N VAL A 100 -10.60 -7.66 4.67
CA VAL A 100 -10.51 -7.20 6.06
C VAL A 100 -9.05 -6.91 6.46
N CYS A 101 -8.12 -7.80 6.14
CA CYS A 101 -6.71 -7.60 6.44
C CYS A 101 -6.13 -6.39 5.71
N THR A 102 -6.46 -6.21 4.43
CA THR A 102 -5.94 -5.07 3.65
C THR A 102 -6.49 -3.75 4.19
N ILE A 103 -7.81 -3.61 4.29
CA ILE A 103 -8.44 -2.35 4.74
C ILE A 103 -8.13 -2.07 6.21
N GLY A 104 -8.43 -3.04 7.08
CA GLY A 104 -8.24 -2.90 8.52
C GLY A 104 -6.77 -2.72 8.89
N GLY A 105 -5.88 -3.50 8.27
CA GLY A 105 -4.44 -3.39 8.48
C GLY A 105 -3.87 -2.05 8.01
N SER A 106 -4.28 -1.57 6.83
CA SER A 106 -3.83 -0.28 6.30
C SER A 106 -4.26 0.88 7.20
N ILE A 107 -5.53 0.93 7.60
CA ILE A 107 -6.03 1.98 8.50
C ILE A 107 -5.33 1.91 9.86
N SER A 108 -5.19 0.71 10.43
CA SER A 108 -4.57 0.53 11.74
C SER A 108 -3.11 0.96 11.73
N LEU A 109 -2.32 0.50 10.75
CA LEU A 109 -0.91 0.86 10.71
C LEU A 109 -0.67 2.31 10.26
N PHE A 110 -1.51 2.89 9.39
CA PHE A 110 -1.45 4.33 9.16
C PHE A 110 -1.62 5.09 10.48
N SER A 111 -2.66 4.74 11.25
CA SER A 111 -2.98 5.41 12.52
C SER A 111 -1.84 5.25 13.53
N ILE A 112 -1.29 4.03 13.66
CA ILE A 112 -0.13 3.76 14.52
C ILE A 112 1.08 4.57 14.08
N GLY A 113 1.41 4.56 12.79
CA GLY A 113 2.54 5.32 12.24
C GLY A 113 2.37 6.82 12.42
N PHE A 114 1.15 7.33 12.32
CA PHE A 114 0.89 8.75 12.55
C PHE A 114 0.98 9.11 14.05
N ILE A 115 0.28 8.38 14.92
CA ILE A 115 0.21 8.68 16.36
C ILE A 115 1.56 8.54 17.04
N LEU A 116 2.35 7.51 16.70
CA LEU A 116 3.65 7.27 17.35
C LEU A 116 4.68 8.36 17.06
N PHE A 117 4.52 9.11 15.96
CA PHE A 117 5.50 10.08 15.49
C PHE A 117 4.97 11.51 15.44
N ALA A 118 3.70 11.73 15.77
CA ALA A 118 3.11 13.05 15.93
C ALA A 118 3.53 13.57 17.31
N SER A 119 4.61 14.37 17.35
CA SER A 119 5.15 15.00 18.56
C SER A 119 5.00 16.50 18.48
#